data_AF-A0A6L9UJH6-F1
#
_entry.id   AF-A0A6L9UJH6-F1
#
_cell.length_a   1.000
_cell.length_b   1.000
_cell.length_c   1.000
_cell.angle_alpha   90.00
_cell.angle_beta   90.00
_cell.angle_gamma   90.00
#
_symmetry.space_group_name_H-M   'P 1'
#
loop_
_entity.id
_entity.type
_entity.pdbx_description
1 polymer ?
#
loop_
_entity_poly.entity_id
_entity_poly.type
_entity_poly.pdbx_seq_one_letter_code
_entity_poly.pdbx_strand_id
1 'polypeptide(L)'
;MEDEAEAGIFTWSLAENALYADTAVAALFGLNPVATLLGLSPVDYLARVHQADRDDVVKLWLKAVADGLPYSAVYRVMDGTGTIRQVMAHGRCFRDRTGSPAHFAGIIYPFETPTPN
;
A
#
# COMPACT_ATOMS: atom_id res chain seq x y z
N MET A 1 -21.36 -7.98 14.66
CA MET A 1 -21.00 -7.72 13.27
C MET A 1 -19.51 -7.58 13.31
N GLU A 2 -18.79 -8.65 12.99
CA GLU A 2 -17.34 -8.62 12.89
C GLU A 2 -16.99 -7.59 11.80
N ASP A 3 -16.18 -6.61 12.14
CA ASP A 3 -15.49 -5.77 11.17
C ASP A 3 -14.61 -6.70 10.32
N GLU A 4 -15.20 -7.37 9.33
CA GLU A 4 -14.50 -8.03 8.23
C GLU A 4 -13.82 -6.92 7.45
N ALA A 5 -12.68 -6.50 7.98
CA ALA A 5 -11.99 -5.35 7.49
C ALA A 5 -11.39 -5.78 6.13
N GLU A 6 -12.04 -5.31 5.07
CA GLU A 6 -11.98 -5.88 3.73
C GLU A 6 -10.58 -5.74 3.11
N ALA A 7 -10.12 -6.79 2.44
CA ALA A 7 -8.85 -6.75 1.72
C ALA A 7 -9.01 -5.84 0.48
N GLY A 8 -8.29 -4.72 0.47
CA GLY A 8 -8.21 -3.84 -0.67
C GLY A 8 -7.14 -4.26 -1.66
N ILE A 9 -7.30 -3.85 -2.91
CA ILE A 9 -6.29 -4.04 -3.95
C ILE A 9 -5.67 -2.71 -4.34
N PHE A 10 -4.40 -2.76 -4.73
CA PHE A 10 -3.69 -1.60 -5.25
C PHE A 10 -2.78 -1.99 -6.42
N THR A 11 -2.59 -1.03 -7.33
CA THR A 11 -1.73 -1.15 -8.49
C THR A 11 -0.98 0.16 -8.68
N TRP A 12 0.34 0.09 -8.70
CA TRP A 12 1.23 1.20 -8.96
C TRP A 12 1.83 1.07 -10.36
N SER A 13 1.51 2.03 -11.22
CA SER A 13 2.15 2.24 -12.51
C SER A 13 3.49 2.94 -12.27
N LEU A 14 4.60 2.24 -12.50
CA LEU A 14 5.94 2.83 -12.37
C LEU A 14 6.25 3.77 -13.54
N ALA A 15 5.62 3.55 -14.69
CA ALA A 15 5.77 4.41 -15.87
C ALA A 15 5.17 5.80 -15.63
N GLU A 16 4.00 5.86 -14.99
CA GLU A 16 3.29 7.12 -14.72
C GLU A 16 3.52 7.63 -13.30
N ASN A 17 4.22 6.85 -12.47
CA ASN A 17 4.38 7.07 -11.04
C ASN A 17 3.03 7.29 -10.31
N ALA A 18 2.01 6.54 -10.72
CA ALA A 18 0.63 6.67 -10.25
C ALA A 18 0.16 5.40 -9.56
N LEU A 19 -0.26 5.52 -8.31
CA LEU A 19 -0.76 4.43 -7.46
C LEU A 19 -2.28 4.48 -7.39
N TYR A 20 -2.88 3.50 -8.05
CA TYR A 20 -4.30 3.23 -8.08
C TYR A 20 -4.66 2.29 -6.94
N ALA A 21 -5.69 2.61 -6.18
CA ALA A 21 -6.16 1.73 -5.13
C ALA A 21 -7.68 1.77 -5.01
N ASP A 22 -8.23 0.64 -4.59
CA ASP A 22 -9.67 0.51 -4.40
C ASP A 22 -10.18 1.34 -3.20
N THR A 23 -11.49 1.52 -3.14
CA THR A 23 -12.22 2.14 -2.03
C THR A 23 -11.89 1.55 -0.65
N ALA A 24 -11.62 0.23 -0.56
CA ALA A 24 -11.18 -0.40 0.68
C ALA A 24 -9.82 0.14 1.17
N VAL A 25 -8.86 0.31 0.26
CA VAL A 25 -7.55 0.94 0.58
C VAL A 25 -7.75 2.41 0.92
N ALA A 26 -8.60 3.13 0.19
CA ALA A 26 -8.90 4.52 0.49
C ALA A 26 -9.44 4.70 1.93
N ALA A 27 -10.34 3.82 2.36
CA ALA A 27 -10.88 3.82 3.72
C ALA A 27 -9.78 3.54 4.76
N LEU A 28 -8.91 2.55 4.53
CA LEU A 28 -7.80 2.20 5.43
C LEU A 28 -6.80 3.36 5.60
N PHE A 29 -6.49 4.07 4.52
CA PHE A 29 -5.52 5.17 4.52
C PHE A 29 -6.16 6.54 4.80
N GLY A 30 -7.49 6.61 4.96
CA GLY A 30 -8.19 7.88 5.14
C GLY A 30 -8.09 8.82 3.94
N LEU A 31 -7.99 8.26 2.73
CA LEU A 31 -7.88 9.00 1.48
C LEU A 31 -9.25 9.07 0.78
N ASN A 32 -9.36 9.99 -0.17
CA ASN A 32 -10.57 10.10 -0.98
C ASN A 32 -10.61 8.92 -1.98
N PRO A 33 -11.65 8.06 -1.94
CA PRO A 33 -11.76 6.90 -2.83
C PRO A 33 -11.78 7.27 -4.32
N VAL A 34 -12.34 8.43 -4.66
CA VAL A 34 -12.33 8.92 -6.05
C VAL A 34 -10.90 9.27 -6.48
N ALA A 35 -10.13 9.87 -5.57
CA ALA A 35 -8.74 10.23 -5.87
C ALA A 35 -7.85 8.98 -6.01
N THR A 36 -8.01 7.99 -5.13
CA THR A 36 -7.26 6.72 -5.23
C THR A 36 -7.59 5.95 -6.50
N LEU A 37 -8.83 6.03 -6.99
CA LEU A 37 -9.25 5.45 -8.28
C LEU A 37 -8.67 6.20 -9.49
N LEU A 38 -8.45 7.51 -9.38
CA LEU A 38 -7.86 8.32 -10.44
C LEU A 38 -6.33 8.18 -10.55
N GLY A 39 -5.70 7.56 -9.54
CA GLY A 39 -4.25 7.41 -9.46
C GLY A 39 -3.62 8.55 -8.68
N LEU A 40 -3.18 8.27 -7.46
CA LEU A 40 -2.49 9.23 -6.60
C LEU A 40 -0.99 9.02 -6.65
N SER A 41 -0.22 10.01 -6.20
CA SER A 41 1.22 9.80 -6.07
C SER A 41 1.49 8.79 -4.94
N PRO A 42 2.47 7.89 -5.07
CA PRO A 42 2.95 7.08 -3.95
C PRO A 42 3.31 7.93 -2.71
N VAL A 43 3.68 9.20 -2.90
CA VAL A 43 3.96 10.16 -1.83
C VAL A 43 2.72 10.46 -0.99
N ASP A 44 1.53 10.53 -1.59
CA ASP A 44 0.26 10.76 -0.87
C ASP A 44 -0.04 9.60 0.09
N TYR A 45 0.23 8.37 -0.34
CA TYR A 45 0.11 7.19 0.52
C TYR A 45 1.17 7.21 1.63
N LEU A 46 2.43 7.53 1.31
CA LEU A 46 3.51 7.67 2.30
C LEU A 46 3.21 8.74 3.35
N ALA A 47 2.51 9.82 2.99
CA ALA A 47 2.08 10.84 3.94
C ALA A 47 1.10 10.28 5.00
N ARG A 48 0.33 9.25 4.65
CA ARG A 48 -0.59 8.55 5.57
C ARG A 48 0.09 7.43 6.35
N VAL A 49 1.22 6.90 5.88
CA VAL A 49 2.05 5.96 6.63
C VAL A 49 2.67 6.66 7.84
N HIS A 50 2.74 5.96 8.96
CA HIS A 50 3.34 6.43 10.20
C HIS A 50 4.82 6.78 10.00
N GLN A 51 5.28 7.91 10.56
CA GLN A 51 6.62 8.46 10.27
C GLN A 51 7.75 7.47 10.51
N ALA A 52 7.67 6.64 11.56
CA ALA A 52 8.67 5.64 11.88
C ALA A 52 8.78 4.52 10.84
N ASP A 53 7.71 4.24 10.10
CA ASP A 53 7.66 3.15 9.12
C ASP A 53 7.92 3.66 7.68
N ARG A 54 7.88 4.98 7.44
CA ARG A 54 8.04 5.57 6.09
C ARG A 54 9.37 5.19 5.44
N ASP A 55 10.47 5.34 6.16
CA ASP A 55 11.81 5.02 5.63
C ASP A 55 11.95 3.55 5.26
N ASP A 56 11.39 2.64 6.07
CA ASP A 56 11.43 1.21 5.80
C ASP A 56 10.52 0.83 4.61
N VAL A 57 9.31 1.40 4.53
CA VAL A 57 8.41 1.20 3.39
C VAL A 57 9.07 1.66 2.08
N VAL A 58 9.70 2.85 2.08
CA VAL A 58 10.41 3.37 0.89
C VAL A 58 11.55 2.44 0.48
N LYS A 59 12.38 1.99 1.43
CA LYS A 59 13.47 1.05 1.14
C LYS A 59 12.95 -0.25 0.55
N LEU A 60 11.86 -0.77 1.10
CA LEU A 60 11.27 -2.01 0.62
C LEU A 60 10.62 -1.84 -0.76
N TRP A 61 9.98 -0.71 -1.06
CA TRP A 61 9.49 -0.40 -2.40
C TRP A 61 10.63 -0.35 -3.42
N LEU A 62 11.70 0.38 -3.11
CA LEU A 62 12.89 0.46 -3.97
C LEU A 62 13.50 -0.93 -4.20
N LYS A 63 13.58 -1.75 -3.15
CA LYS A 63 14.05 -3.12 -3.24
C LYS A 63 13.14 -3.99 -4.10
N ALA A 64 11.83 -3.89 -3.92
CA ALA A 64 10.86 -4.68 -4.70
C ALA A 64 10.89 -4.33 -6.19
N VAL A 65 11.06 -3.04 -6.51
CA VAL A 65 11.23 -2.56 -7.89
C VAL A 65 12.57 -3.03 -8.48
N ALA A 66 13.65 -3.00 -7.70
CA ALA A 66 14.98 -3.40 -8.15
C ALA A 66 15.10 -4.93 -8.35
N ASP A 67 14.71 -5.73 -7.36
CA ASP A 67 14.84 -7.19 -7.38
C ASP A 67 13.72 -7.83 -8.21
N GLY A 68 12.54 -7.20 -8.31
CA GLY A 68 11.37 -7.80 -8.97
C GLY A 68 10.74 -8.94 -8.16
N LEU A 69 11.04 -9.00 -6.86
CA LEU A 69 10.57 -10.05 -5.95
C LEU A 69 9.19 -9.69 -5.34
N PRO A 70 8.46 -10.70 -4.82
CA PRO A 70 7.30 -10.44 -3.98
C PRO A 70 7.71 -9.61 -2.75
N TYR A 71 6.94 -8.56 -2.51
CA TYR A 71 7.04 -7.64 -1.38
C TYR A 71 5.95 -7.98 -0.39
N SER A 72 6.33 -8.17 0.87
CA SER A 72 5.40 -8.24 2.00
C SER A 72 5.90 -7.35 3.10
N ALA A 73 5.09 -6.39 3.52
CA ALA A 73 5.40 -5.49 4.62
C ALA A 73 4.18 -5.27 5.49
N VAL A 74 4.41 -5.26 6.80
CA VAL A 74 3.43 -4.80 7.78
C VAL A 74 3.86 -3.42 8.23
N TYR A 75 2.98 -2.44 8.09
CA TYR A 75 3.24 -1.07 8.50
C TYR A 75 1.98 -0.43 9.06
N ARG A 76 2.17 0.71 9.73
CA ARG A 76 1.09 1.48 10.33
C ARG A 76 0.66 2.62 9.41
N VAL A 77 -0.64 2.74 9.22
CA VAL A 77 -1.28 3.83 8.46
C VAL A 77 -2.20 4.61 9.39
N MET A 78 -2.33 5.91 9.13
CA MET A 78 -3.30 6.76 9.80
C MET A 78 -4.55 6.88 8.92
N ASP A 79 -5.70 6.48 9.46
CA ASP A 79 -6.97 6.67 8.76
C ASP A 79 -7.45 8.14 8.80
N GLY A 80 -8.62 8.42 8.21
CA GLY A 80 -9.17 9.78 8.10
C GLY A 80 -9.54 10.43 9.44
N THR A 81 -9.68 9.63 10.49
CA THR A 81 -9.95 10.04 11.88
C THR A 81 -8.66 10.26 12.68
N GLY A 82 -7.49 9.93 12.12
CA GLY A 82 -6.20 9.98 12.81
C GLY A 82 -5.88 8.73 13.63
N THR A 83 -6.72 7.69 13.54
CA THR A 83 -6.46 6.42 14.21
C THR A 83 -5.37 5.64 13.47
N ILE A 84 -4.40 5.13 14.21
CA ILE A 84 -3.33 4.30 13.66
C ILE A 84 -3.86 2.87 13.52
N ARG A 85 -3.84 2.34 12.30
CA ARG A 85 -4.17 0.95 11.98
C ARG A 85 -2.96 0.25 11.40
N GLN A 86 -2.75 -1.00 11.77
CA GLN A 86 -1.75 -1.84 11.13
C GLN A 86 -2.36 -2.47 9.88
N VAL A 87 -1.59 -2.47 8.80
CA VAL A 87 -1.96 -3.08 7.53
C VAL A 87 -0.84 -3.97 7.06
N MET A 88 -1.20 -5.11 6.48
CA MET A 88 -0.28 -5.97 5.77
C MET A 88 -0.48 -5.73 4.27
N ALA A 89 0.58 -5.25 3.63
CA ALA A 89 0.64 -5.11 2.18
C ALA A 89 1.44 -6.27 1.60
N HIS A 90 0.86 -6.93 0.60
CA HIS A 90 1.52 -7.95 -0.19
C HIS A 90 1.39 -7.61 -1.67
N GLY A 91 2.50 -7.54 -2.39
CA GLY A 91 2.48 -7.21 -3.81
C GLY A 91 3.68 -7.76 -4.54
N ARG A 92 3.67 -7.67 -5.86
CA ARG A 92 4.83 -8.04 -6.67
C ARG A 92 5.04 -7.04 -7.78
N CYS A 93 6.30 -6.83 -8.13
CA CYS A 93 6.65 -6.05 -9.31
C CYS A 93 6.57 -6.94 -10.55
N PHE A 94 5.86 -6.45 -11.56
CA PHE A 94 5.76 -7.02 -12.88
C PHE A 94 6.70 -6.26 -13.81
N ARG A 95 7.59 -7.02 -14.45
CA ARG A 95 8.49 -6.50 -15.48
C ARG A 95 7.82 -6.62 -16.85
N ASP A 96 8.03 -5.61 -17.69
CA ASP A 96 7.61 -5.65 -19.09
C ASP A 96 8.55 -6.55 -19.91
N ARG A 97 8.24 -6.79 -21.18
CA ARG A 97 9.00 -7.60 -22.15
C ARG A 97 10.46 -7.18 -22.29
N THR A 98 10.79 -5.95 -21.91
CA THR A 98 12.15 -5.38 -21.91
C THR A 98 12.97 -5.70 -20.65
N GLY A 99 12.36 -6.34 -19.63
CA GLY A 99 12.98 -6.62 -18.33
C GLY A 99 12.89 -5.44 -17.34
N SER A 100 12.36 -4.30 -17.76
CA SER A 100 12.16 -3.12 -16.92
C SER A 100 10.92 -3.26 -16.04
N PRO A 101 10.96 -2.79 -14.79
CA PRO A 101 9.81 -2.84 -13.89
C PRO A 101 8.73 -1.86 -14.40
N ALA A 102 7.53 -2.38 -14.67
CA ALA A 102 6.46 -1.62 -15.31
C ALA A 102 5.28 -1.35 -14.38
N HIS A 103 4.82 -2.39 -13.68
CA HIS A 103 3.68 -2.30 -12.78
C HIS A 103 3.98 -3.01 -11.47
N PHE A 104 3.42 -2.52 -10.38
CA PHE A 104 3.49 -3.18 -9.09
C PHE A 104 2.07 -3.35 -8.58
N ALA A 105 1.57 -4.58 -8.45
CA ALA A 105 0.21 -4.82 -8.00
C ALA A 105 0.20 -5.73 -6.78
N GLY A 106 -0.77 -5.52 -5.91
CA GLY A 106 -0.87 -6.22 -4.66
C GLY A 106 -2.21 -6.05 -3.97
N ILE A 107 -2.29 -6.67 -2.80
CA ILE A 107 -3.40 -6.55 -1.88
C ILE A 107 -2.92 -5.94 -0.57
N ILE A 108 -3.78 -5.18 0.09
CA ILE A 108 -3.58 -4.63 1.41
C ILE A 108 -4.77 -5.02 2.24
N TYR A 109 -4.53 -5.64 3.38
CA TYR A 109 -5.58 -5.93 4.33
C TYR A 109 -5.15 -5.44 5.72
N PRO A 110 -6.12 -5.06 6.55
CA PRO A 110 -5.88 -4.74 7.94
C PRO A 110 -5.28 -5.95 8.65
N PHE A 111 -4.23 -5.69 9.42
CA PHE A 111 -3.52 -6.71 10.18
C PHE A 111 -3.63 -6.36 11.64
N GLU A 112 -4.44 -7.09 12.38
CA GLU A 112 -4.50 -6.97 13.84
C GLU A 112 -3.46 -7.92 14.43
N THR A 113 -2.40 -7.39 15.06
CA THR A 113 -1.64 -8.22 16.00
C THR A 113 -2.55 -8.52 17.19
N PRO A 114 -2.87 -9.81 17.48
CA PRO A 114 -3.58 -10.13 18.70
C PRO A 114 -2.69 -9.69 19.87
N THR A 115 -3.13 -8.67 20.62
CA THR A 115 -2.48 -8.29 21.87
C THR A 115 -2.49 -9.51 22.80
N PRO A 116 -1.32 -10.03 23.23
CA PRO A 116 -1.30 -11.06 24.25
C PRO A 116 -1.81 -10.45 25.56
N ASN A 117 -2.82 -11.10 26.14
CA ASN A 117 -3.44 -10.81 27.44
C ASN A 117 -2.45 -11.00 28.61
#